data_AF-A0A812XCM5-F1
#
_entry.id   AF-A0A812XCM5-F1
#
_cell.length_a   1.000
_cell.length_b   1.000
_cell.length_c   1.000
_cell.angle_alpha   90.00
_cell.angle_beta   90.00
_cell.angle_gamma   90.00
#
_symmetry.space_group_name_H-M   'P 1'
#
loop_
_entity.id
_entity.type
_entity.pdbx_description
1 polymer ?
#
loop_
_entity_poly.entity_id
_entity_poly.type
_entity_poly.pdbx_seq_one_letter_code
_entity_poly.pdbx_strand_id
1 'polypeptide(L)'
;RSVKGAYGLQRNRQGLFRAKISFAHIRFYSCFTIGSVAVEYHILLVRLRQLVMVNAQRGTSSDSISELFEAFEAAFAILEREAVVSTNLCSGLGLQSSGPELNHFLQKFGIRSFLSMRAQRLLGSTQLSSPVLPLVDVLTLRKQLLLARSQGWQSFRNACFGLLSSQDSDSSRSGCVPPPDSFNAEARPSHWDRRRKRRLTEALYKPREKFTATLQRKPKVAASTTADIAFERLKIASSATERALAACKGKGGLGIRRRSRAGPKLREAHWLR
;
A
#
# COMPACT_ATOMS: atom_id res chain seq x y z
N ARG A 1 17.99 10.44 -1.19
CA ARG A 1 16.90 9.84 -0.35
C ARG A 1 15.66 9.73 -1.23
N SER A 2 15.25 8.53 -1.65
CA SER A 2 14.02 8.34 -2.45
C SER A 2 12.83 8.70 -1.57
N VAL A 3 12.10 9.75 -1.92
CA VAL A 3 10.81 10.08 -1.33
C VAL A 3 9.95 8.83 -1.51
N LYS A 4 9.67 8.12 -0.42
CA LYS A 4 8.76 6.97 -0.42
C LYS A 4 7.35 7.53 -0.64
N GLY A 5 7.03 7.85 -1.89
CA GLY A 5 5.66 8.03 -2.35
C GLY A 5 4.95 6.70 -2.14
N ALA A 6 4.28 6.58 -1.00
CA ALA A 6 3.66 5.32 -0.60
C ALA A 6 2.50 4.94 -1.54
N TYR A 7 2.00 5.88 -2.35
CA TYR A 7 0.89 5.73 -3.30
C TYR A 7 1.12 6.68 -4.46
N GLY A 8 0.79 6.27 -5.70
CA GLY A 8 1.03 7.09 -6.90
C GLY A 8 1.68 6.31 -8.05
N LEU A 9 2.52 6.99 -8.82
CA LEU A 9 3.23 6.43 -9.96
C LEU A 9 4.63 5.95 -9.56
N GLN A 10 4.95 4.70 -9.91
CA GLN A 10 6.29 4.16 -9.75
C GLN A 10 6.98 4.03 -11.11
N ARG A 11 8.12 4.72 -11.28
CA ARG A 11 9.01 4.57 -12.44
C ARG A 11 9.95 3.37 -12.28
N ASN A 12 10.18 2.60 -13.35
CA ASN A 12 11.23 1.58 -13.43
C ASN A 12 12.53 2.16 -14.02
N ARG A 13 13.57 1.33 -14.14
CA ARG A 13 14.86 1.74 -14.73
C ARG A 13 14.78 2.05 -16.23
N GLN A 14 13.82 1.47 -16.94
CA GLN A 14 13.59 1.66 -18.37
C GLN A 14 12.75 2.91 -18.67
N GLY A 15 12.38 3.69 -17.65
CA GLY A 15 11.56 4.88 -17.83
C GLY A 15 10.06 4.61 -17.96
N LEU A 16 9.60 3.36 -17.81
CA LEU A 16 8.18 3.01 -17.74
C LEU A 16 7.61 3.29 -16.35
N PHE A 17 6.31 3.51 -16.29
CA PHE A 17 5.58 3.88 -15.07
C PHE A 17 4.50 2.83 -14.76
N ARG A 18 4.21 2.63 -13.47
CA ARG A 18 3.04 1.87 -13.03
C ARG A 18 2.28 2.62 -11.96
N ALA A 19 0.96 2.56 -12.02
CA ALA A 19 0.10 3.09 -10.98
C ALA A 19 0.07 2.13 -9.78
N LYS A 20 0.00 2.70 -8.58
CA LYS A 20 -0.13 1.96 -7.32
C LYS A 20 -1.07 2.67 -6.37
N ILE A 21 -2.02 1.90 -5.83
CA ILE A 21 -2.84 2.34 -4.72
C ILE A 21 -2.94 1.23 -3.68
N SER A 22 -3.20 1.59 -2.43
CA SER A 22 -3.57 0.61 -1.43
C SER A 22 -4.68 1.15 -0.57
N PHE A 23 -5.60 0.26 -0.20
CA PHE A 23 -6.67 0.55 0.74
C PHE A 23 -7.14 -0.77 1.35
N ALA A 24 -7.61 -0.72 2.60
CA ALA A 24 -8.10 -1.89 3.32
C ALA A 24 -7.13 -3.11 3.33
N HIS A 25 -5.82 -2.88 3.42
CA HIS A 25 -4.76 -3.91 3.29
C HIS A 25 -4.60 -4.54 1.90
N ILE A 26 -5.40 -4.15 0.93
CA ILE A 26 -5.30 -4.59 -0.46
C ILE A 26 -4.43 -3.59 -1.21
N ARG A 27 -3.53 -4.10 -2.04
CA ARG A 27 -2.71 -3.30 -2.93
C ARG A 27 -3.08 -3.61 -4.36
N PHE A 28 -3.34 -2.55 -5.12
CA PHE A 28 -3.57 -2.60 -6.55
C PHE A 28 -2.38 -1.98 -7.27
N TYR A 29 -2.01 -2.57 -8.39
CA TYR A 29 -1.00 -1.99 -9.26
C TYR A 29 -1.26 -2.35 -10.72
N SER A 30 -0.97 -1.41 -11.63
CA SER A 30 -1.01 -1.66 -13.07
C SER A 30 0.27 -2.35 -13.54
N CYS A 31 0.22 -2.90 -14.76
CA CYS A 31 1.42 -3.18 -15.54
C CYS A 31 2.28 -1.91 -15.74
N PHE A 32 3.57 -2.10 -16.06
CA PHE A 32 4.43 -0.98 -16.43
C PHE A 32 4.09 -0.53 -17.86
N THR A 33 3.76 0.75 -18.03
CA THR A 33 3.35 1.38 -19.29
C THR A 33 4.01 2.75 -19.46
N ILE A 34 3.73 3.44 -20.57
CA ILE A 34 4.16 4.82 -20.78
C ILE A 34 3.51 5.77 -19.77
N GLY A 35 4.13 6.94 -19.54
CA GLY A 35 3.73 7.88 -18.49
C GLY A 35 2.26 8.32 -18.56
N SER A 36 1.77 8.68 -19.75
CA SER A 36 0.37 9.10 -19.96
C SER A 36 -0.63 8.02 -19.55
N VAL A 37 -0.45 6.80 -20.07
CA VAL A 37 -1.31 5.64 -19.75
C VAL A 37 -1.25 5.29 -18.26
N ALA A 38 -0.07 5.38 -17.64
CA ALA A 38 0.07 5.12 -16.21
C ALA A 38 -0.69 6.16 -15.36
N VAL A 39 -0.77 7.42 -15.79
CA VAL A 39 -1.58 8.45 -15.14
C VAL A 39 -3.07 8.10 -15.22
N GLU A 40 -3.55 7.63 -16.37
CA GLU A 40 -4.94 7.18 -16.53
C GLU A 40 -5.27 6.01 -15.60
N TYR A 41 -4.40 5.00 -15.54
CA TYR A 41 -4.56 3.90 -14.58
C TYR A 41 -4.52 4.38 -13.13
N HIS A 42 -3.73 5.41 -12.82
CA HIS A 42 -3.73 5.98 -11.48
C HIS A 42 -5.04 6.68 -11.14
N ILE A 43 -5.61 7.45 -12.08
CA ILE A 43 -6.92 8.09 -11.92
C ILE A 43 -7.99 7.02 -11.70
N LEU A 44 -8.02 5.96 -12.51
CA LEU A 44 -8.95 4.85 -12.38
C LEU A 44 -8.85 4.20 -10.99
N LEU A 45 -7.63 3.89 -10.54
CA LEU A 45 -7.40 3.30 -9.21
C LEU A 45 -7.82 4.23 -8.07
N VAL A 46 -7.63 5.55 -8.20
CA VAL A 46 -8.08 6.54 -7.21
C VAL A 46 -9.60 6.61 -7.17
N ARG A 47 -10.27 6.65 -8.32
CA ARG A 47 -11.74 6.63 -8.41
C ARG A 47 -12.32 5.37 -7.81
N LEU A 48 -11.77 4.20 -8.16
CA LEU A 48 -12.17 2.93 -7.59
C LEU A 48 -12.13 2.98 -6.05
N ARG A 49 -11.03 3.47 -5.48
CA ARG A 49 -10.91 3.62 -4.02
C ARG A 49 -11.98 4.55 -3.45
N GLN A 50 -12.23 5.70 -4.09
CA GLN A 50 -13.23 6.66 -3.62
C GLN A 50 -14.63 6.05 -3.63
N LEU A 51 -15.03 5.38 -4.72
CA LEU A 51 -16.32 4.73 -4.84
C LEU A 51 -16.50 3.62 -3.81
N VAL A 52 -15.47 2.77 -3.61
CA VAL A 52 -15.51 1.73 -2.56
C VAL A 52 -15.65 2.36 -1.18
N MET A 53 -14.94 3.46 -0.89
CA MET A 53 -15.06 4.16 0.40
C MET A 53 -16.46 4.75 0.62
N VAL A 54 -17.06 5.34 -0.41
CA VAL A 54 -18.42 5.91 -0.33
C VAL A 54 -19.45 4.80 -0.14
N ASN A 55 -19.34 3.70 -0.89
CA ASN A 55 -20.27 2.57 -0.77
C ASN A 55 -20.13 1.85 0.57
N ALA A 56 -18.91 1.66 1.07
CA ALA A 56 -18.67 1.06 2.39
C ALA A 56 -19.22 1.90 3.55
N GLN A 57 -19.34 3.23 3.38
CA GLN A 57 -19.95 4.10 4.40
C GLN A 57 -21.49 4.02 4.43
N ARG A 58 -22.11 3.49 3.37
CA ARG A 58 -23.57 3.30 3.30
C ARG A 58 -24.03 2.01 3.99
N GLY A 59 -23.13 1.04 4.14
CA GLY A 59 -23.37 -0.18 4.91
C GLY A 59 -23.56 0.17 6.39
N THR A 60 -24.73 -0.13 6.94
CA THR A 60 -25.04 0.06 8.37
C THR A 60 -24.78 -1.20 9.20
N SER A 61 -24.31 -2.28 8.59
CA SER A 61 -24.24 -3.60 9.22
C SER A 61 -22.85 -3.91 9.76
N SER A 62 -22.78 -4.82 10.73
CA SER A 62 -21.53 -5.18 11.41
C SER A 62 -20.60 -6.06 10.55
N ASP A 63 -21.11 -6.61 9.44
CA ASP A 63 -20.37 -7.54 8.59
C ASP A 63 -19.56 -6.82 7.50
N SER A 64 -18.45 -6.23 7.95
CA SER A 64 -17.52 -5.36 7.18
C SER A 64 -16.92 -5.92 5.89
N ILE A 65 -17.25 -7.15 5.47
CA ILE A 65 -16.61 -7.83 4.34
C ILE A 65 -17.58 -8.08 3.19
N SER A 66 -18.78 -8.58 3.47
CA SER A 66 -19.83 -8.66 2.44
C SER A 66 -20.12 -7.26 1.92
N GLU A 67 -20.21 -6.27 2.82
CA GLU A 67 -20.33 -4.86 2.45
C GLU A 67 -19.17 -4.35 1.61
N LEU A 68 -17.94 -4.79 1.90
CA LEU A 68 -16.77 -4.37 1.14
C LEU A 68 -16.77 -5.00 -0.25
N PHE A 69 -17.19 -6.26 -0.38
CA PHE A 69 -17.36 -6.95 -1.65
C PHE A 69 -18.45 -6.27 -2.50
N GLU A 70 -19.63 -6.04 -1.93
CA GLU A 70 -20.73 -5.29 -2.57
C GLU A 70 -20.30 -3.87 -2.94
N ALA A 71 -19.53 -3.19 -2.09
CA ALA A 71 -19.00 -1.87 -2.37
C ALA A 71 -18.03 -1.87 -3.56
N PHE A 72 -17.24 -2.94 -3.72
CA PHE A 72 -16.41 -3.16 -4.90
C PHE A 72 -17.28 -3.39 -6.13
N GLU A 73 -18.18 -4.36 -6.12
CA GLU A 73 -19.05 -4.65 -7.26
C GLU A 73 -19.81 -3.40 -7.73
N ALA A 74 -20.40 -2.65 -6.79
CA ALA A 74 -21.08 -1.40 -7.08
C ALA A 74 -20.12 -0.33 -7.65
N ALA A 75 -18.91 -0.22 -7.13
CA ALA A 75 -17.91 0.72 -7.65
C ALA A 75 -17.48 0.37 -9.08
N PHE A 76 -17.32 -0.91 -9.40
CA PHE A 76 -16.97 -1.34 -10.75
C PHE A 76 -18.11 -1.18 -11.74
N ALA A 77 -19.35 -1.48 -11.35
CA ALA A 77 -20.51 -1.22 -12.19
C ALA A 77 -20.62 0.27 -12.58
N ILE A 78 -20.28 1.18 -11.67
CA ILE A 78 -20.21 2.62 -11.95
C ILE A 78 -19.05 2.93 -12.92
N LEU A 79 -17.85 2.41 -12.64
CA LEU A 79 -16.68 2.64 -13.49
C LEU A 79 -16.85 2.07 -14.89
N GLU A 80 -17.53 0.95 -15.05
CA GLU A 80 -17.82 0.36 -16.35
C GLU A 80 -18.78 1.23 -17.15
N ARG A 81 -19.85 1.73 -16.52
CA ARG A 81 -20.76 2.71 -17.14
C ARG A 81 -20.04 3.98 -17.54
N GLU A 82 -19.17 4.52 -16.67
CA GLU A 82 -18.35 5.71 -16.98
C GLU A 82 -17.31 5.45 -18.07
N ALA A 83 -16.70 4.26 -18.08
CA ALA A 83 -15.72 3.86 -19.07
C ALA A 83 -16.39 3.74 -20.44
N VAL A 84 -17.56 3.11 -20.54
CA VAL A 84 -18.36 3.02 -21.77
C VAL A 84 -18.65 4.42 -22.33
N VAL A 85 -18.97 5.39 -21.47
CA VAL A 85 -19.21 6.80 -21.88
C VAL A 85 -17.93 7.50 -22.32
N SER A 86 -16.78 7.18 -21.71
CA SER A 86 -15.49 7.78 -22.05
C SER A 86 -14.81 7.13 -23.26
N THR A 87 -15.23 5.91 -23.63
CA THR A 87 -14.62 5.14 -24.69
C THR A 87 -15.53 5.01 -25.92
N ASN A 88 -15.45 6.00 -26.81
CA ASN A 88 -15.40 5.73 -28.26
C ASN A 88 -14.15 4.88 -28.66
N LEU A 89 -13.35 4.44 -27.69
CA LEU A 89 -12.14 3.61 -27.81
C LEU A 89 -12.32 2.13 -27.38
N CYS A 90 -13.52 1.70 -26.98
CA CYS A 90 -13.81 0.31 -26.58
C CYS A 90 -15.18 -0.16 -27.10
N SER A 91 -15.57 0.30 -28.28
CA SER A 91 -16.76 -0.17 -28.99
C SER A 91 -16.60 -1.65 -29.33
N GLY A 92 -17.39 -2.54 -28.72
CA GLY A 92 -17.57 -3.90 -29.26
C GLY A 92 -17.75 -5.07 -28.30
N LEU A 93 -17.84 -4.88 -26.98
CA LEU A 93 -18.09 -6.01 -26.06
C LEU A 93 -19.31 -5.73 -25.21
N GLY A 94 -20.48 -6.13 -25.71
CA GLY A 94 -21.74 -6.13 -24.96
C GLY A 94 -21.73 -7.23 -23.90
N LEU A 95 -21.13 -6.93 -22.74
CA LEU A 95 -21.09 -7.81 -21.58
C LEU A 95 -22.28 -7.49 -20.66
N GLN A 96 -23.03 -8.53 -20.29
CA GLN A 96 -24.16 -8.46 -19.37
C GLN A 96 -23.74 -8.94 -17.98
N SER A 97 -23.88 -8.03 -17.02
CA SER A 97 -23.33 -8.08 -15.67
C SER A 97 -23.70 -9.29 -14.83
N SER A 98 -22.74 -10.20 -14.67
CA SER A 98 -22.65 -11.14 -13.53
C SER A 98 -21.19 -11.28 -13.07
N GLY A 99 -20.97 -11.62 -11.78
CA GLY A 99 -19.70 -11.54 -11.03
C GLY A 99 -18.35 -11.94 -11.68
N PRO A 100 -18.21 -12.86 -12.67
CA PRO A 100 -16.94 -13.06 -13.40
C PRO A 100 -16.40 -11.81 -14.12
N GLU A 101 -17.25 -10.82 -14.38
CA GLU A 101 -16.84 -9.60 -15.09
C GLU A 101 -15.86 -8.73 -14.33
N LEU A 102 -15.88 -8.77 -12.99
CA LEU A 102 -15.00 -7.96 -12.15
C LEU A 102 -13.51 -8.23 -12.43
N ASN A 103 -13.17 -9.53 -12.43
CA ASN A 103 -11.81 -9.97 -12.68
C ASN A 103 -11.43 -9.75 -14.14
N HIS A 104 -12.37 -9.95 -15.07
CA HIS A 104 -12.15 -9.70 -16.49
C HIS A 104 -11.88 -8.21 -16.77
N PHE A 105 -12.64 -7.30 -16.16
CA PHE A 105 -12.41 -5.86 -16.24
C PHE A 105 -11.01 -5.50 -15.74
N LEU A 106 -10.65 -5.95 -14.54
CA LEU A 106 -9.31 -5.69 -13.98
C LEU A 106 -8.18 -6.26 -14.85
N GLN A 107 -8.38 -7.46 -15.38
CA GLN A 107 -7.42 -8.11 -16.27
C GLN A 107 -7.29 -7.36 -17.60
N LYS A 108 -8.40 -6.87 -18.17
CA LYS A 108 -8.43 -6.03 -19.38
C LYS A 108 -7.59 -4.75 -19.21
N PHE A 109 -7.64 -4.14 -18.02
CA PHE A 109 -6.81 -2.96 -17.69
C PHE A 109 -5.41 -3.32 -17.16
N GLY A 110 -5.04 -4.61 -17.12
CA GLY A 110 -3.76 -5.06 -16.59
C GLY A 110 -3.56 -4.71 -15.10
N ILE A 111 -4.64 -4.56 -14.35
CA ILE A 111 -4.63 -4.24 -12.93
C ILE A 111 -4.53 -5.54 -12.14
N ARG A 112 -3.51 -5.60 -11.30
CA ARG A 112 -3.21 -6.75 -10.44
C ARG A 112 -3.43 -6.38 -8.98
N SER A 113 -3.84 -7.35 -8.19
CA SER A 113 -4.13 -7.15 -6.77
C SER A 113 -3.39 -8.16 -5.89
N PHE A 114 -3.02 -7.74 -4.69
CA PHE A 114 -2.49 -8.63 -3.65
C PHE A 114 -2.78 -8.07 -2.27
N LEU A 115 -2.86 -8.95 -1.28
CA LEU A 115 -3.01 -8.58 0.12
C LEU A 115 -1.65 -8.22 0.72
N SER A 116 -1.61 -7.14 1.49
CA SER A 116 -0.46 -6.73 2.27
C SER A 116 -0.93 -6.24 3.64
N MET A 117 -0.72 -7.07 4.66
CA MET A 117 -1.14 -6.78 6.03
C MET A 117 0.07 -6.71 6.97
N ARG A 118 -0.02 -5.82 7.97
CA ARG A 118 0.90 -5.79 9.11
C ARG A 118 0.21 -6.44 10.29
N ALA A 119 0.81 -7.50 10.83
CA ALA A 119 0.31 -8.21 12.00
C ALA A 119 1.13 -7.81 13.24
N GLN A 120 1.18 -6.51 13.56
CA GLN A 120 2.15 -5.99 14.54
C GLN A 120 2.04 -6.61 15.94
N ARG A 121 0.80 -6.87 16.37
CA ARG A 121 0.53 -7.49 17.67
C ARG A 121 0.95 -8.96 17.76
N LEU A 122 1.10 -9.63 16.62
CA LEU A 122 1.34 -11.08 16.53
C LEU A 122 2.75 -11.43 16.06
N LEU A 123 3.30 -10.64 15.12
CA LEU A 123 4.54 -10.90 14.40
C LEU A 123 5.56 -9.74 14.50
N GLY A 124 5.31 -8.78 15.39
CA GLY A 124 6.15 -7.58 15.52
C GLY A 124 6.17 -6.74 14.24
N SER A 125 7.33 -6.22 13.82
CA SER A 125 7.42 -5.35 12.64
C SER A 125 7.25 -6.06 11.29
N THR A 126 6.89 -7.34 11.28
CA THR A 126 6.81 -8.14 10.06
C THR A 126 5.58 -7.80 9.22
N GLN A 127 5.78 -7.69 7.91
CA GLN A 127 4.71 -7.46 6.94
C GLN A 127 4.45 -8.76 6.18
N LEU A 128 3.19 -9.19 6.19
CA LEU A 128 2.71 -10.32 5.41
C LEU A 128 2.24 -9.81 4.05
N SER A 129 2.58 -10.52 2.98
CA SER A 129 2.12 -10.23 1.63
C SER A 129 1.69 -11.53 0.97
N SER A 130 0.50 -11.53 0.39
CA SER A 130 0.02 -12.66 -0.42
C SER A 130 0.68 -12.64 -1.81
N PRO A 131 0.61 -13.75 -2.56
CA PRO A 131 0.81 -13.73 -4.00
C PRO A 131 -0.20 -12.80 -4.68
N VAL A 132 0.06 -12.56 -5.96
CA VAL A 132 -0.83 -11.80 -6.84
C VAL A 132 -1.99 -12.70 -7.21
N LEU A 133 -3.19 -12.29 -6.86
CA LEU A 133 -4.41 -13.09 -7.02
C LEU A 133 -5.51 -12.23 -7.66
N PRO A 134 -6.53 -12.87 -8.27
CA PRO A 134 -7.79 -12.22 -8.63
C PRO A 134 -8.37 -11.45 -7.44
N LEU A 135 -9.09 -10.36 -7.70
CA LEU A 135 -9.59 -9.49 -6.62
C LEU A 135 -10.52 -10.26 -5.69
N VAL A 136 -11.38 -11.11 -6.25
CA VAL A 136 -12.30 -11.97 -5.48
C VAL A 136 -11.53 -12.83 -4.47
N ASP A 137 -10.43 -13.44 -4.89
CA ASP A 137 -9.60 -14.29 -4.04
C ASP A 137 -8.85 -13.47 -2.98
N VAL A 138 -8.36 -12.27 -3.34
CA VAL A 138 -7.73 -11.35 -2.38
C VAL A 138 -8.72 -10.91 -1.30
N LEU A 139 -9.99 -10.70 -1.66
CA LEU A 139 -11.05 -10.34 -0.72
C LEU A 139 -11.42 -11.50 0.21
N THR A 140 -11.61 -12.69 -0.35
CA THR A 140 -11.83 -13.93 0.42
C THR A 140 -10.66 -14.19 1.37
N LEU A 141 -9.44 -14.00 0.89
CA LEU A 141 -8.26 -14.18 1.72
C LEU A 141 -8.19 -13.16 2.85
N ARG A 142 -8.47 -11.90 2.55
CA ARG A 142 -8.54 -10.84 3.56
C ARG A 142 -9.56 -11.22 4.63
N LYS A 143 -10.72 -11.76 4.25
CA LYS A 143 -11.75 -12.24 5.18
C LYS A 143 -11.22 -13.29 6.12
N GLN A 144 -10.66 -14.35 5.56
CA GLN A 144 -10.11 -15.46 6.33
C GLN A 144 -9.05 -14.99 7.32
N LEU A 145 -8.13 -14.13 6.87
CA LEU A 145 -7.06 -13.63 7.74
C LEU A 145 -7.55 -12.65 8.82
N LEU A 146 -8.58 -11.85 8.56
CA LEU A 146 -9.17 -10.98 9.58
C LEU A 146 -9.96 -11.79 10.63
N LEU A 147 -10.73 -12.79 10.20
CA LEU A 147 -11.44 -13.71 11.10
C LEU A 147 -10.46 -14.54 11.93
N ALA A 148 -9.45 -15.13 11.29
CA ALA A 148 -8.42 -15.89 12.00
C ALA A 148 -7.65 -15.01 13.00
N ARG A 149 -7.48 -13.72 12.68
CA ARG A 149 -6.85 -12.74 13.58
C ARG A 149 -7.69 -12.44 14.81
N SER A 150 -9.02 -12.38 14.71
CA SER A 150 -9.88 -12.17 15.89
C SER A 150 -9.93 -13.41 16.79
N GLN A 151 -9.68 -14.60 16.24
CA GLN A 151 -9.61 -15.86 16.98
C GLN A 151 -8.27 -16.12 17.69
N GLY A 152 -7.24 -15.30 17.42
CA GLY A 152 -5.93 -15.38 18.08
C GLY A 152 -4.78 -15.85 17.19
N TRP A 153 -3.59 -15.96 17.78
CA TRP A 153 -2.34 -16.21 17.03
C TRP A 153 -2.33 -17.55 16.29
N GLN A 154 -2.80 -18.63 16.92
CA GLN A 154 -2.72 -19.96 16.33
C GLN A 154 -3.62 -20.10 15.10
N SER A 155 -4.86 -19.63 15.17
CA SER A 155 -5.77 -19.58 14.02
C SER A 155 -5.20 -18.74 12.89
N PHE A 156 -4.66 -17.56 13.22
CA PHE A 156 -4.01 -16.69 12.25
C PHE A 156 -2.81 -17.34 11.56
N ARG A 157 -1.96 -18.04 12.32
CA ARG A 157 -0.80 -18.78 11.81
C ARG A 157 -1.24 -19.91 10.87
N ASN A 158 -2.27 -20.66 11.24
CA ASN A 158 -2.82 -21.74 10.41
C ASN A 158 -3.37 -21.20 9.08
N ALA A 159 -4.11 -20.09 9.11
CA ALA A 159 -4.59 -19.42 7.90
C ALA A 159 -3.43 -18.92 7.00
N CYS A 160 -2.34 -18.41 7.61
CA CYS A 160 -1.15 -18.03 6.87
C CYS A 160 -0.41 -19.23 6.26
N PHE A 161 -0.41 -20.40 6.92
CA PHE A 161 0.17 -21.60 6.34
C PHE A 161 -0.67 -22.17 5.20
N GLY A 162 -2.00 -22.17 5.33
CA GLY A 162 -2.90 -22.57 4.24
C GLY A 162 -2.60 -21.80 2.95
N LEU A 163 -2.32 -20.50 3.07
CA LEU A 163 -1.89 -19.66 1.95
C LEU A 163 -0.59 -20.07 1.26
N LEU A 164 0.38 -20.56 2.04
CA LEU A 164 1.67 -20.99 1.52
C LEU A 164 1.50 -22.34 0.84
N SER A 165 0.73 -23.26 1.44
CA SER A 165 0.45 -24.58 0.89
C SER A 165 -0.40 -24.55 -0.39
N SER A 166 -1.33 -23.60 -0.53
CA SER A 166 -2.10 -23.46 -1.78
C SER A 166 -1.23 -23.07 -2.97
N GLN A 167 -0.13 -22.33 -2.76
CA GLN A 167 0.75 -21.90 -3.86
C GLN A 167 1.51 -23.06 -4.50
N ASP A 168 1.91 -24.05 -3.70
CA ASP A 168 2.69 -25.18 -4.19
C ASP A 168 1.85 -26.10 -5.09
N SER A 169 0.52 -26.07 -4.94
CA SER A 169 -0.40 -26.88 -5.74
C SER A 169 -0.64 -26.30 -7.14
N ASP A 170 -0.70 -24.97 -7.26
CA ASP A 170 -1.06 -24.30 -8.51
C ASP A 170 0.11 -24.19 -9.51
N SER A 171 1.35 -24.21 -9.03
CA SER A 171 2.53 -24.17 -9.90
C SER A 171 2.66 -25.38 -10.83
N SER A 172 1.99 -26.49 -10.52
CA SER A 172 2.09 -27.73 -11.29
C SER A 172 1.00 -27.88 -12.37
N ARG A 173 -0.05 -27.05 -12.36
CA ARG A 173 -1.22 -27.22 -13.26
C ARG A 173 -1.46 -26.08 -14.25
N SER A 174 -0.87 -24.89 -14.07
CA SER A 174 -1.01 -23.80 -15.02
C SER A 174 0.09 -23.83 -16.08
N GLY A 175 -0.08 -24.70 -17.09
CA GLY A 175 0.68 -24.67 -18.35
C GLY A 175 0.34 -23.49 -19.26
N CYS A 176 -0.24 -22.41 -18.72
CA CYS A 176 -0.49 -21.18 -19.45
C CYS A 176 0.78 -20.33 -19.41
N VAL A 177 1.70 -20.64 -20.33
CA VAL A 177 2.84 -19.79 -20.67
C VAL A 177 2.27 -18.39 -20.99
N PRO A 178 2.56 -17.34 -20.21
CA PRO A 178 2.16 -16.01 -20.60
C PRO A 178 2.93 -15.61 -21.87
N PRO A 179 2.34 -14.81 -22.77
CA PRO A 179 2.98 -14.44 -24.03
C PRO A 179 4.39 -13.85 -23.76
N PRO A 180 5.37 -14.16 -24.62
CA PRO A 180 6.81 -13.98 -24.37
C PRO A 180 7.26 -12.52 -24.13
N ASP A 181 6.39 -11.53 -24.33
CA ASP A 181 6.69 -10.11 -24.11
C ASP A 181 6.28 -9.57 -22.72
N SER A 182 5.72 -10.41 -21.84
CA SER A 182 5.22 -10.00 -20.51
C SER A 182 6.18 -10.29 -19.34
N PHE A 183 7.37 -10.80 -19.62
CA PHE A 183 8.35 -11.20 -18.61
C PHE A 183 9.36 -10.10 -18.28
N ASN A 184 8.92 -9.15 -17.45
CA ASN A 184 9.77 -8.60 -16.40
C ASN A 184 8.97 -8.47 -15.09
N ALA A 185 8.23 -9.53 -14.78
CA ALA A 185 8.17 -9.96 -13.40
C ALA A 185 9.58 -10.46 -13.06
N GLU A 186 10.50 -9.54 -12.75
CA GLU A 186 11.49 -9.84 -11.73
C GLU A 186 10.66 -10.35 -10.54
N ALA A 187 10.56 -11.67 -10.42
CA ALA A 187 10.31 -12.33 -9.16
C ALA A 187 11.37 -11.75 -8.25
N ARG A 188 11.02 -10.65 -7.57
CA ARG A 188 11.92 -9.94 -6.69
C ARG A 188 12.40 -11.04 -5.78
N PRO A 189 13.71 -11.40 -5.79
CA PRO A 189 14.24 -12.23 -4.74
C PRO A 189 13.80 -11.51 -3.48
N SER A 190 13.13 -12.23 -2.59
CA SER A 190 12.55 -11.63 -1.40
C SER A 190 13.63 -10.74 -0.77
N HIS A 191 13.25 -9.69 -0.06
CA HIS A 191 14.26 -8.87 0.62
C HIS A 191 15.22 -9.75 1.47
N TRP A 192 14.74 -10.90 1.93
CA TRP A 192 15.52 -11.97 2.54
C TRP A 192 16.51 -12.66 1.60
N ASP A 193 16.14 -13.03 0.37
CA ASP A 193 17.07 -13.61 -0.60
C ASP A 193 18.18 -12.67 -1.01
N ARG A 194 17.88 -11.37 -1.20
CA ARG A 194 18.93 -10.38 -1.48
C ARG A 194 19.87 -10.20 -0.29
N ARG A 195 19.33 -10.22 0.93
CA ARG A 195 20.13 -10.08 2.16
C ARG A 195 20.95 -11.35 2.45
N ARG A 196 20.40 -12.53 2.16
CA ARG A 196 21.09 -13.84 2.27
C ARG A 196 22.19 -13.95 1.23
N LYS A 197 21.93 -13.62 -0.04
CA LYS A 197 22.95 -13.56 -1.10
C LYS A 197 24.06 -12.57 -0.76
N ARG A 198 23.72 -11.36 -0.28
CA ARG A 198 24.73 -10.38 0.17
C ARG A 198 25.60 -10.90 1.31
N ARG A 199 25.00 -11.55 2.32
CA ARG A 199 25.77 -12.15 3.43
C ARG A 199 26.67 -13.29 2.96
N LEU A 200 26.21 -14.11 2.02
CA LEU A 200 27.03 -15.19 1.44
C LEU A 200 28.19 -14.62 0.62
N THR A 201 27.95 -13.62 -0.22
CA THR A 201 29.01 -12.95 -0.97
C THR A 201 29.97 -12.20 -0.05
N GLU A 202 29.50 -11.49 0.98
CA GLU A 202 30.38 -10.83 1.95
C GLU A 202 31.17 -11.82 2.83
N ALA A 203 30.66 -13.04 3.04
CA ALA A 203 31.39 -14.09 3.74
C ALA A 203 32.49 -14.71 2.85
N LEU A 204 32.24 -14.84 1.55
CA LEU A 204 33.19 -15.41 0.59
C LEU A 204 34.25 -14.40 0.12
N TYR A 205 33.95 -13.10 0.16
CA TYR A 205 34.81 -12.05 -0.39
C TYR A 205 35.43 -11.12 0.65
N LYS A 206 35.33 -11.39 1.95
CA LYS A 206 36.15 -10.66 2.94
C LYS A 206 37.60 -11.14 2.82
N PRO A 207 38.52 -10.32 2.26
CA PRO A 207 39.93 -10.63 2.34
C PRO A 207 40.29 -10.62 3.83
N ARG A 208 41.13 -11.57 4.23
CA ARG A 208 41.63 -11.72 5.60
C ARG A 208 42.68 -10.63 5.89
N GLU A 209 42.37 -9.36 5.61
CA GLU A 209 43.25 -8.18 5.77
C GLU A 209 43.02 -7.49 7.12
N LYS A 210 43.13 -8.26 8.21
CA LYS A 210 43.22 -7.66 9.54
C LYS A 210 44.35 -8.33 10.31
N PHE A 211 45.60 -8.00 9.96
CA PHE A 211 46.71 -8.24 10.89
C PHE A 211 47.94 -7.30 10.76
N THR A 212 47.96 -6.26 9.92
CA THR A 212 49.19 -5.45 9.73
C THR A 212 48.99 -3.93 9.68
N ALA A 213 47.98 -3.37 10.36
CA ALA A 213 47.81 -1.91 10.43
C ALA A 213 47.64 -1.40 11.87
N THR A 214 48.57 -1.79 12.74
CA THR A 214 48.70 -1.24 14.10
C THR A 214 50.03 -0.51 14.24
N LEU A 215 50.32 0.47 13.40
CA LEU A 215 51.41 1.42 13.62
C LEU A 215 51.27 2.55 12.60
N GLN A 216 50.62 3.64 13.01
CA GLN A 216 51.01 5.03 12.75
C GLN A 216 49.86 5.94 13.17
N ARG A 217 49.85 6.24 14.48
CA ARG A 217 49.20 7.44 15.00
C ARG A 217 50.03 8.65 14.58
N LYS A 218 49.39 9.65 13.96
CA LYS A 218 49.79 11.05 14.07
C LYS A 218 48.56 11.89 14.47
N PRO A 219 48.66 12.74 15.49
CA PRO A 219 47.60 13.69 15.83
C PRO A 219 47.67 14.88 14.87
N LYS A 220 46.53 15.28 14.29
CA LYS A 220 46.42 16.56 13.59
C LYS A 220 45.42 17.44 14.34
N VAL A 221 45.97 18.50 14.90
CA VAL A 221 45.34 19.60 15.63
C VAL A 221 44.73 20.61 14.64
N ALA A 222 43.68 21.31 15.11
CA ALA A 222 43.02 22.52 14.56
C ALA A 222 42.08 22.32 13.35
N ALA A 223 40.91 22.95 13.22
CA ALA A 223 40.17 24.02 13.92
C ALA A 223 38.66 23.80 13.57
N SER A 224 37.69 23.91 14.48
CA SER A 224 37.11 25.15 15.02
C SER A 224 36.70 26.18 13.95
N THR A 225 35.63 25.93 13.20
CA THR A 225 34.80 26.96 12.51
C THR A 225 33.55 26.32 11.90
N THR A 226 32.64 25.78 12.72
CA THR A 226 31.32 25.31 12.22
C THR A 226 30.17 25.53 13.20
N ALA A 227 30.44 26.07 14.39
CA ALA A 227 29.42 26.37 15.39
C ALA A 227 28.69 27.70 15.12
N ASP A 228 29.32 28.68 14.48
CA ASP A 228 28.73 30.02 14.32
C ASP A 228 27.70 30.13 13.20
N ILE A 229 27.73 29.24 12.20
CA ILE A 229 26.75 29.24 11.09
C ILE A 229 25.40 28.61 11.54
N ALA A 230 25.41 27.81 12.61
CA ALA A 230 24.19 27.17 13.13
C ALA A 230 23.34 28.13 13.98
N PHE A 231 23.95 29.14 14.61
CA PHE A 231 23.23 30.07 15.49
C PHE A 231 22.47 31.17 14.72
N GLU A 232 23.01 31.66 13.61
CA GLU A 232 22.32 32.66 12.77
C GLU A 232 21.06 32.11 12.08
N ARG A 233 21.05 30.82 11.72
CA ARG A 233 19.87 30.20 11.08
C ARG A 233 18.68 29.98 12.03
N LEU A 234 18.91 29.93 13.34
CA LEU A 234 17.85 29.83 14.35
C LEU A 234 17.17 31.17 14.63
N LYS A 235 17.87 32.30 14.48
CA LYS A 235 17.31 33.65 14.67
C LYS A 235 16.30 34.04 13.58
N ILE A 236 16.56 33.63 12.34
CA ILE A 236 15.65 33.91 11.21
C ILE A 236 14.34 33.12 11.36
N ALA A 237 14.40 31.88 11.87
CA ALA A 237 13.23 31.02 12.05
C ALA A 237 12.27 31.51 13.16
N SER A 238 12.78 32.08 14.28
CA SER A 238 11.90 32.58 15.36
C SER A 238 11.13 33.84 14.96
N SER A 239 11.74 34.73 14.17
CA SER A 239 11.10 35.96 13.70
C SER A 239 9.97 35.73 12.67
N ALA A 240 9.97 34.57 12.00
CA ALA A 240 8.93 34.19 11.05
C ALA A 240 7.69 33.60 11.75
N THR A 241 7.88 32.88 12.85
CA THR A 241 6.77 32.31 13.63
C THR A 241 5.99 33.36 14.42
N GLU A 242 6.66 34.40 14.92
CA GLU A 242 5.98 35.49 15.63
C GLU A 242 5.09 36.33 14.69
N ARG A 243 5.54 36.56 13.45
CA ARG A 243 4.73 37.26 12.43
C ARG A 243 3.51 36.44 11.99
N ALA A 244 3.62 35.12 11.94
CA ALA A 244 2.48 34.25 11.63
C ALA A 244 1.44 34.22 12.76
N LEU A 245 1.87 34.24 14.03
CA LEU A 245 0.96 34.28 15.18
C LEU A 245 0.25 35.64 15.35
N ALA A 246 0.89 36.75 14.98
CA ALA A 246 0.27 38.07 14.98
C ALA A 246 -0.84 38.20 13.92
N ALA A 247 -0.66 37.59 12.74
CA ALA A 247 -1.65 37.63 11.66
C ALA A 247 -2.94 36.85 11.98
N CYS A 248 -2.89 35.84 12.86
CA CYS A 248 -4.05 35.03 13.22
C CYS A 248 -4.96 35.63 14.30
N LYS A 249 -4.52 36.69 15.01
CA LYS A 249 -5.34 37.34 16.05
C LYS A 249 -6.30 38.41 15.52
N GLY A 250 -6.24 38.76 14.23
CA GLY A 250 -6.96 39.90 13.67
C GLY A 250 -8.29 39.62 12.97
N LYS A 251 -8.77 38.36 12.89
CA LYS A 251 -10.01 38.05 12.14
C LYS A 251 -11.02 37.28 12.96
N GLY A 252 -12.03 38.03 13.43
CA GLY A 252 -13.41 37.58 13.39
C GLY A 252 -13.90 36.78 14.60
N GLY A 253 -14.39 37.49 15.60
CA GLY A 253 -15.40 36.97 16.50
C GLY A 253 -16.68 36.64 15.74
N LEU A 254 -16.97 35.35 15.59
CA LEU A 254 -18.31 34.85 15.29
C LEU A 254 -18.78 34.06 16.50
N GLY A 255 -19.77 34.61 17.18
CA GLY A 255 -20.40 34.04 18.36
C GLY A 255 -21.03 32.69 18.07
N ILE A 256 -20.37 31.62 18.50
CA ILE A 256 -20.96 30.28 18.50
C ILE A 256 -21.80 30.16 19.78
N ARG A 257 -23.11 30.34 19.62
CA ARG A 257 -24.14 30.00 20.62
C ARG A 257 -23.99 28.53 21.01
N ARG A 258 -23.53 28.27 22.24
CA ARG A 258 -23.59 26.96 22.89
C ARG A 258 -25.06 26.57 23.09
N ARG A 259 -25.57 25.61 22.31
CA ARG A 259 -26.77 24.86 22.68
C ARG A 259 -26.33 23.67 23.53
N SER A 260 -26.62 23.75 24.82
CA SER A 260 -26.59 22.62 25.74
C SER A 260 -27.63 21.59 25.29
N ARG A 261 -27.20 20.43 24.82
CA ARG A 261 -28.02 19.22 24.83
C ARG A 261 -27.44 18.25 25.84
N ALA A 262 -28.20 18.06 26.91
CA ALA A 262 -27.99 17.03 27.89
C ALA A 262 -28.47 15.67 27.34
N GLY A 263 -27.66 14.64 27.58
CA GLY A 263 -28.06 13.22 27.68
C GLY A 263 -27.78 12.33 26.47
N PRO A 264 -27.71 10.98 26.64
CA PRO A 264 -27.65 10.20 27.89
C PRO A 264 -26.32 9.44 28.07
N LYS A 265 -26.04 9.07 29.33
CA LYS A 265 -24.94 8.18 29.75
C LYS A 265 -25.12 6.80 29.11
N LEU A 266 -24.28 6.45 28.15
CA LEU A 266 -24.12 5.06 27.69
C LEU A 266 -23.11 4.37 28.60
N ARG A 267 -23.64 3.35 29.29
CA ARG A 267 -22.92 2.46 30.21
C ARG A 267 -21.79 1.74 29.48
N GLU A 268 -20.69 1.61 30.19
CA GLU A 268 -19.55 0.77 29.89
C GLU A 268 -20.00 -0.67 29.64
N ALA A 269 -19.67 -1.21 28.46
CA ALA A 269 -19.64 -2.64 28.23
C ALA A 269 -18.18 -3.07 28.22
N HIS A 270 -17.72 -3.53 29.38
CA HIS A 270 -16.52 -4.34 29.52
C HIS A 270 -16.70 -5.62 28.69
N TRP A 271 -15.94 -5.76 27.60
CA TRP A 271 -15.67 -7.06 26.98
C TRP A 271 -14.15 -7.27 26.88
N LEU A 272 -13.74 -8.15 27.78
CA LEU A 272 -12.59 -9.04 27.95
C LEU A 272 -11.40 -9.00 26.96
N ARG A 273 -10.25 -9.22 27.62
CA ARG A 273 -8.87 -9.36 27.15
C ARG A 273 -8.64 -10.59 26.29
#